data_AF-A0A497Q0L1-F1
#
_entry.id   AF-A0A497Q0L1-F1
#
_cell.length_a   1.000
_cell.length_b   1.000
_cell.length_c   1.000
_cell.angle_alpha   90.00
_cell.angle_beta   90.00
_cell.angle_gamma   90.00
#
_symmetry.space_group_name_H-M   'P 1'
#
loop_
_entity.id
_entity.type
_entity.pdbx_description
1 polymer ?
#
loop_
_entity_poly.entity_id
_entity_poly.type
_entity_poly.pdbx_seq_one_letter_code
_entity_poly.pdbx_strand_id
1 'polypeptide(L)'
;MRTILKTDWWNAQNMASNSGDRVGMDVWCTLIPPDELGRFAGREEDLRNINQAYEDWLTSMRSKSIVGADAGVLLDRVRILMINIGIACALNRNAAEEAQSIISEYLRDRALRIVAELKEDTFQDVAVKQTLKSFFENVRFTRDIFPEEEIGRVIPSKVPAGGEGGVIGKIRRSKKTVDVVDAQQRSIQESTNILKRLYMRLLSPDPWGNY
;
A
#
# COMPACT_ATOMS: atom_id res chain seq x y z
N MET A 1 -14.29 35.85 -29.21
CA MET A 1 -14.09 36.78 -28.09
C MET A 1 -15.08 36.43 -26.98
N ARG A 2 -14.64 35.68 -25.96
CA ARG A 2 -15.05 35.76 -24.54
C ARG A 2 -14.46 34.57 -23.79
N THR A 3 -13.40 34.91 -23.07
CA THR A 3 -12.71 34.18 -22.01
C THR A 3 -13.67 33.89 -20.85
N ILE A 4 -13.65 32.68 -20.30
CA ILE A 4 -14.21 32.40 -18.97
C ILE A 4 -13.05 31.94 -18.08
N LEU A 5 -12.79 32.77 -17.07
CA LEU A 5 -11.78 32.67 -16.00
C LEU A 5 -12.21 31.51 -15.06
N LYS A 6 -11.37 30.55 -14.66
CA LYS A 6 -10.28 30.61 -13.65
C LYS A 6 -10.57 31.51 -12.44
N THR A 7 -11.45 31.04 -11.57
CA THR A 7 -11.42 31.27 -10.10
C THR A 7 -12.53 30.44 -9.48
N ASP A 8 -12.24 29.73 -8.39
CA ASP A 8 -13.18 29.24 -7.34
C ASP A 8 -12.77 27.88 -6.74
N TRP A 9 -11.49 27.73 -6.37
CA TRP A 9 -11.03 26.62 -5.51
C TRP A 9 -10.29 27.12 -4.25
N TRP A 10 -10.54 28.37 -3.82
CA TRP A 10 -9.79 29.02 -2.73
C TRP A 10 -10.66 29.65 -1.64
N ASN A 11 -11.86 29.13 -1.38
CA ASN A 11 -12.73 29.64 -0.29
C ASN A 11 -13.30 28.51 0.59
N ALA A 12 -12.43 27.85 1.34
CA ALA A 12 -12.81 27.04 2.50
C ALA A 12 -11.89 27.25 3.72
N GLN A 13 -11.30 28.45 3.84
CA GLN A 13 -10.67 28.92 5.09
C GLN A 13 -11.54 30.02 5.69
N ASN A 14 -12.37 29.66 6.67
CA ASN A 14 -12.77 30.49 7.82
C ASN A 14 -13.98 29.85 8.53
N MET A 15 -13.72 28.91 9.44
CA MET A 15 -14.60 28.70 10.60
C MET A 15 -13.79 28.30 11.84
N ALA A 16 -13.98 29.13 12.88
CA ALA A 16 -13.68 28.92 14.30
C ALA A 16 -12.21 28.95 14.75
N SER A 17 -11.71 30.17 14.96
CA SER A 17 -10.66 30.46 15.94
C SER A 17 -11.22 30.27 17.37
N ASN A 18 -10.88 29.15 18.02
CA ASN A 18 -10.95 29.03 19.47
C ASN A 18 -9.54 29.18 20.05
N SER A 19 -9.39 30.19 20.88
CA SER A 19 -8.20 30.56 21.64
C SER A 19 -7.78 29.45 22.61
N GLY A 20 -6.64 28.79 22.36
CA GLY A 20 -6.06 27.84 23.32
C GLY A 20 -4.88 27.02 22.82
N ASP A 21 -4.84 26.65 21.54
CA ASP A 21 -3.72 25.89 20.99
C ASP A 21 -2.87 26.79 20.09
N ARG A 22 -1.61 26.99 20.47
CA ARG A 22 -0.58 27.26 19.47
C ARG A 22 -0.35 25.94 18.74
N VAL A 23 -1.27 25.57 17.85
CA VAL A 23 -1.02 24.58 16.81
C VAL A 23 0.09 25.21 15.95
N GLY A 24 1.33 24.84 16.23
CA GLY A 24 2.43 25.14 15.32
C GLY A 24 2.00 24.64 13.96
N MET A 25 2.01 25.51 12.94
CA MET A 25 1.50 25.19 11.60
C MET A 25 1.92 23.77 11.20
N ASP A 26 0.98 22.83 11.29
CA ASP A 26 1.26 21.42 11.10
C ASP A 26 1.90 21.28 9.72
N VAL A 27 3.13 20.76 9.69
CA VAL A 27 3.80 20.51 8.43
C VAL A 27 2.99 19.45 7.71
N TRP A 28 2.30 19.86 6.65
CA TRP A 28 1.59 18.92 5.80
C TRP A 28 2.58 18.00 5.11
N CYS A 29 2.47 16.70 5.39
CA CYS A 29 3.21 15.64 4.72
C CYS A 29 2.22 14.65 4.15
N THR A 30 1.96 14.73 2.85
CA THR A 30 0.92 13.92 2.18
C THR A 30 1.16 12.41 2.33
N LEU A 31 2.42 12.01 2.46
CA LEU A 31 2.81 10.61 2.62
C LEU A 31 2.53 10.06 4.03
N ILE A 32 2.43 10.90 5.05
CA ILE A 32 2.08 10.47 6.41
C ILE A 32 0.56 10.65 6.60
N PRO A 33 -0.19 9.59 6.92
CA PRO A 33 -1.61 9.67 7.24
C PRO A 33 -1.88 10.71 8.34
N PRO A 34 -2.95 11.52 8.25
CA PRO A 34 -3.22 12.59 9.20
C PRO A 34 -3.29 12.14 10.68
N ASP A 35 -3.79 10.94 10.92
CA ASP A 35 -3.89 10.32 12.24
C ASP A 35 -2.54 9.89 12.82
N GLU A 36 -1.51 9.74 11.97
CA GLU A 36 -0.15 9.39 12.37
C GLU A 36 0.77 10.61 12.52
N LEU A 37 0.34 11.80 12.09
CA LEU A 37 1.15 13.04 12.16
C LEU A 37 1.57 13.39 13.59
N GLY A 38 0.72 13.10 14.58
CA GLY A 38 1.02 13.35 15.99
C GLY A 38 2.27 12.62 16.52
N ARG A 39 2.68 11.54 15.85
CA ARG A 39 3.94 10.84 16.18
C ARG A 39 5.15 11.71 15.92
N PHE A 40 5.09 12.63 14.97
CA PHE A 40 6.18 13.53 14.59
C PHE A 40 6.14 14.89 15.30
N ALA A 41 5.41 15.02 16.41
CA ALA A 41 5.43 16.25 17.21
C ALA A 41 6.87 16.64 17.62
N GLY A 42 7.27 17.88 17.35
CA GLY A 42 8.64 18.37 17.58
C GLY A 42 9.68 17.87 16.56
N ARG A 43 9.25 17.23 15.47
CA ARG A 43 10.05 16.77 14.33
C ARG A 43 9.56 17.38 13.01
N GLU A 44 9.21 18.66 13.04
CA GLU A 44 8.64 19.38 11.90
C GLU A 44 9.60 19.45 10.71
N GLU A 45 10.91 19.58 10.97
CA GLU A 45 11.94 19.57 9.93
C GLU A 45 12.03 18.20 9.25
N ASP A 46 11.98 17.10 10.01
CA ASP A 46 11.96 15.75 9.45
C ASP A 46 10.73 15.53 8.57
N LEU A 47 9.55 15.98 9.00
CA LEU A 47 8.33 15.92 8.18
C LEU A 47 8.47 16.69 6.86
N ARG A 48 9.11 17.88 6.87
CA ARG A 48 9.37 18.65 5.64
C ARG A 48 10.30 17.87 4.71
N ASN A 49 11.36 17.26 5.26
CA ASN A 49 12.32 16.47 4.50
C ASN A 49 11.67 15.21 3.90
N ILE A 50 10.81 14.52 4.67
CA ILE A 50 10.02 13.37 4.20
C ILE A 50 9.10 13.81 3.06
N ASN A 51 8.38 14.91 3.23
CA ASN A 51 7.48 15.41 2.19
C ASN A 51 8.23 15.79 0.92
N GLN A 52 9.39 16.45 1.04
CA GLN A 52 10.22 16.78 -0.12
C GLN A 52 10.72 15.51 -0.85
N ALA A 53 11.22 14.52 -0.11
CA ALA A 53 11.66 13.25 -0.69
C ALA A 53 10.52 12.51 -1.41
N TYR A 54 9.30 12.60 -0.89
CA TYR A 54 8.12 12.06 -1.53
C TYR A 54 7.75 12.81 -2.81
N GLU A 55 7.76 14.15 -2.82
CA GLU A 55 7.49 14.96 -4.02
C GLU A 55 8.53 14.74 -5.13
N ASP A 56 9.81 14.58 -4.75
CA ASP A 56 10.89 14.23 -5.69
C ASP A 56 10.64 12.83 -6.29
N TRP A 57 10.26 11.87 -5.44
CA TRP A 57 9.87 10.53 -5.89
C TRP A 57 8.66 10.58 -6.83
N LEU A 58 7.59 11.31 -6.47
CA LEU A 58 6.40 11.52 -7.31
C LEU A 58 6.78 12.06 -8.69
N THR A 59 7.62 13.09 -8.72
CA THR A 59 8.08 13.71 -9.96
C THR A 59 8.84 12.71 -10.83
N SER A 60 9.73 11.90 -10.24
CA SER A 60 10.45 10.86 -10.96
C SER A 60 9.53 9.76 -11.51
N MET A 61 8.47 9.44 -10.77
CA MET A 61 7.57 8.32 -11.05
C MET A 61 6.46 8.65 -12.06
N ARG A 62 6.05 9.92 -12.20
CA ARG A 62 5.05 10.36 -13.18
C ARG A 62 5.40 10.02 -14.63
N SER A 63 6.69 9.96 -14.95
CA SER A 63 7.18 9.60 -16.30
C SER A 63 7.25 8.09 -16.55
N LYS A 64 7.09 7.25 -15.51
CA LYS A 64 7.30 5.81 -15.58
C LYS A 64 5.99 5.09 -15.91
N SER A 65 6.00 4.29 -16.97
CA SER A 65 4.85 3.46 -17.32
C SER A 65 4.51 2.47 -16.19
N ILE A 66 3.22 2.31 -15.94
CA ILE A 66 2.64 1.25 -15.10
C ILE A 66 2.16 0.09 -15.99
N VAL A 67 1.84 0.39 -17.25
CA VAL A 67 1.51 -0.62 -18.26
C VAL A 67 2.76 -1.44 -18.54
N GLY A 68 2.65 -2.76 -18.39
CA GLY A 68 3.76 -3.71 -18.54
C GLY A 68 4.66 -3.85 -17.31
N ALA A 69 4.46 -3.07 -16.25
CA ALA A 69 5.21 -3.28 -15.01
C ALA A 69 4.74 -4.56 -14.29
N ASP A 70 5.68 -5.41 -13.93
CA ASP A 70 5.46 -6.59 -13.08
C ASP A 70 5.55 -6.23 -11.58
N ALA A 71 5.28 -7.21 -10.72
CA ALA A 71 5.32 -7.05 -9.28
C ALA A 71 6.69 -6.61 -8.76
N GLY A 72 7.79 -7.10 -9.34
CA GLY A 72 9.15 -6.80 -8.90
C GLY A 72 9.51 -5.33 -9.14
N VAL A 73 9.20 -4.83 -10.34
CA VAL A 73 9.37 -3.42 -10.70
C VAL A 73 8.56 -2.50 -9.78
N LEU A 74 7.32 -2.87 -9.45
CA LEU A 74 6.47 -2.05 -8.61
C LEU A 74 6.96 -2.01 -7.15
N LEU A 75 7.41 -3.15 -6.62
CA LEU A 75 8.00 -3.22 -5.28
C LEU A 75 9.31 -2.42 -5.21
N ASP A 76 10.14 -2.49 -6.24
CA ASP A 76 11.39 -1.71 -6.28
C ASP A 76 11.13 -0.20 -6.29
N ARG A 77 10.09 0.26 -7.01
CA ARG A 77 9.70 1.68 -6.96
C ARG A 77 9.28 2.12 -5.57
N VAL A 78 8.53 1.29 -4.84
CA VAL A 78 8.17 1.56 -3.44
C VAL A 78 9.41 1.51 -2.55
N ARG A 79 10.33 0.59 -2.79
CA ARG A 79 11.59 0.52 -2.06
C ARG A 79 12.45 1.76 -2.25
N ILE A 80 12.53 2.29 -3.48
CA ILE A 80 13.24 3.55 -3.77
C ILE A 80 12.63 4.70 -2.96
N LEU A 81 11.29 4.76 -2.81
CA LEU A 81 10.65 5.74 -1.92
C LEU A 81 11.15 5.57 -0.47
N MET A 82 11.15 4.34 0.05
CA MET A 82 11.64 4.07 1.40
C MET A 82 13.10 4.48 1.60
N ILE A 83 13.96 4.23 0.59
CA ILE A 83 15.37 4.64 0.60
C ILE A 83 15.49 6.16 0.62
N ASN A 84 14.73 6.87 -0.23
CA ASN A 84 14.74 8.33 -0.28
C ASN A 84 14.33 8.96 1.06
N ILE A 85 13.34 8.39 1.75
CA ILE A 85 12.95 8.79 3.10
C ILE A 85 14.10 8.59 4.09
N GLY A 86 14.76 7.44 4.03
CA GLY A 86 15.93 7.14 4.86
C GLY A 86 17.06 8.15 4.67
N ILE A 87 17.30 8.57 3.42
CA ILE A 87 18.30 9.59 3.09
C ILE A 87 17.86 10.97 3.60
N ALA A 88 16.61 11.37 3.38
CA ALA A 88 16.07 12.64 3.85
C ALA A 88 16.13 12.80 5.37
N CYS A 89 15.99 11.70 6.11
CA CYS A 89 16.06 11.66 7.56
C CYS A 89 17.43 11.15 8.08
N ALA A 90 18.52 11.27 7.31
CA ALA A 90 19.82 10.68 7.67
C ALA A 90 20.36 11.14 9.05
N LEU A 91 20.00 12.35 9.49
CA LEU A 91 20.37 12.89 10.80
C LEU A 91 19.44 12.44 11.94
N ASN A 92 18.27 11.88 11.63
CA ASN A 92 17.28 11.37 12.58
C ASN A 92 16.75 10.00 12.14
N ARG A 93 17.53 8.96 12.45
CA ARG A 93 17.20 7.57 12.12
C ARG A 93 15.82 7.14 12.66
N ASN A 94 15.43 7.63 13.84
CA ASN A 94 14.14 7.27 14.42
C ASN A 94 12.97 7.83 13.58
N ALA A 95 13.10 9.06 13.06
CA ALA A 95 12.10 9.62 12.15
C ALA A 95 12.00 8.81 10.84
N ALA A 96 13.15 8.37 10.30
CA ALA A 96 13.19 7.52 9.11
C ALA A 96 12.46 6.19 9.33
N GLU A 97 12.82 5.47 10.40
CA GLU A 97 12.27 4.15 10.72
C GLU A 97 10.76 4.24 11.00
N GLU A 98 10.33 5.29 11.71
CA GLU A 98 8.92 5.52 12.01
C GLU A 98 8.09 5.81 10.74
N ALA A 99 8.57 6.70 9.87
CA ALA A 99 7.91 6.97 8.59
C ALA A 99 7.83 5.70 7.72
N GLN A 100 8.92 4.96 7.60
CA GLN A 100 8.96 3.70 6.83
C GLN A 100 8.01 2.64 7.42
N SER A 101 7.87 2.56 8.75
CA SER A 101 6.93 1.65 9.41
C SER A 101 5.49 2.01 9.08
N ILE A 102 5.11 3.28 9.26
CA ILE A 102 3.77 3.81 8.98
C ILE A 102 3.38 3.50 7.53
N ILE A 103 4.23 3.87 6.57
CA ILE A 103 3.95 3.65 5.14
C ILE A 103 3.82 2.15 4.85
N SER A 104 4.70 1.32 5.42
CA SER A 104 4.65 -0.14 5.22
C SER A 104 3.38 -0.77 5.79
N GLU A 105 2.94 -0.32 6.97
CA GLU A 105 1.71 -0.78 7.63
C GLU A 105 0.48 -0.40 6.80
N TYR A 106 0.38 0.86 6.37
CA TYR A 106 -0.73 1.34 5.56
C TYR A 106 -0.82 0.65 4.19
N LEU A 107 0.32 0.43 3.53
CA LEU A 107 0.37 -0.32 2.27
C LEU A 107 -0.04 -1.78 2.47
N ARG A 108 0.42 -2.42 3.54
CA ARG A 108 0.06 -3.80 3.90
C ARG A 108 -1.43 -3.91 4.17
N ASP A 109 -1.97 -3.07 5.04
CA ASP A 109 -3.38 -3.07 5.39
C ASP A 109 -4.26 -2.88 4.15
N ARG A 110 -3.87 -1.96 3.26
CA ARG A 110 -4.61 -1.74 2.01
C ARG A 110 -4.51 -2.97 1.09
N ALA A 111 -3.33 -3.56 0.94
CA ALA A 111 -3.16 -4.77 0.15
C ALA A 111 -4.07 -5.89 0.67
N LEU A 112 -4.09 -6.11 1.99
CA LEU A 112 -4.89 -7.15 2.63
C LEU A 112 -6.40 -6.89 2.51
N ARG A 113 -6.85 -5.62 2.53
CA ARG A 113 -8.25 -5.29 2.21
C ARG A 113 -8.61 -5.66 0.78
N ILE A 114 -7.76 -5.34 -0.20
CA ILE A 114 -7.99 -5.71 -1.61
C ILE A 114 -7.99 -7.24 -1.76
N VAL A 115 -7.08 -7.95 -1.08
CA VAL A 115 -7.07 -9.42 -1.07
C VAL A 115 -8.37 -9.98 -0.49
N ALA A 116 -8.88 -9.40 0.60
CA ALA A 116 -10.11 -9.85 1.25
C ALA A 116 -11.34 -9.76 0.31
N GLU A 117 -11.35 -8.82 -0.62
CA GLU A 117 -12.40 -8.60 -1.63
C GLU A 117 -12.31 -9.58 -2.82
N LEU A 118 -11.22 -10.34 -2.97
CA LEU A 118 -11.11 -11.34 -4.04
C LEU A 118 -12.14 -12.45 -3.86
N LYS A 119 -12.75 -12.85 -4.98
CA LYS A 119 -13.72 -13.95 -5.04
C LYS A 119 -13.05 -15.29 -4.71
N GLU A 120 -13.83 -16.20 -4.15
CA GLU A 120 -13.41 -17.55 -3.75
C GLU A 120 -14.32 -18.60 -4.43
N ASP A 121 -14.60 -18.42 -5.72
CA ASP A 121 -15.58 -19.24 -6.47
C ASP A 121 -15.09 -20.69 -6.65
N THR A 122 -13.76 -20.88 -6.70
CA THR A 122 -13.12 -22.20 -6.81
C THR A 122 -12.10 -22.44 -5.69
N PHE A 123 -11.74 -23.70 -5.46
CA PHE A 123 -10.66 -24.03 -4.52
C PHE A 123 -9.30 -23.43 -4.95
N GLN A 124 -9.08 -23.20 -6.24
CA GLN A 124 -7.88 -22.50 -6.71
C GLN A 124 -7.90 -21.02 -6.34
N ASP A 125 -9.08 -20.39 -6.37
CA ASP A 125 -9.21 -19.00 -5.93
C ASP A 125 -8.95 -18.87 -4.43
N VAL A 126 -9.40 -19.84 -3.63
CA VAL A 126 -9.06 -19.94 -2.20
C VAL A 126 -7.54 -20.05 -2.01
N ALA A 127 -6.86 -20.89 -2.80
CA ALA A 127 -5.41 -21.04 -2.74
C ALA A 127 -4.68 -19.74 -3.10
N VAL A 128 -5.08 -19.07 -4.18
CA VAL A 128 -4.53 -17.78 -4.62
C VAL A 128 -4.72 -16.72 -3.53
N LYS A 129 -5.92 -16.60 -2.96
CA LYS A 129 -6.21 -15.62 -1.91
C LYS A 129 -5.41 -15.87 -0.63
N GLN A 130 -5.26 -17.12 -0.20
CA GLN A 130 -4.41 -17.48 0.94
C GLN A 130 -2.93 -17.17 0.68
N THR A 131 -2.46 -17.43 -0.54
CA THR A 131 -1.10 -17.13 -0.99
C THR A 131 -0.85 -15.62 -0.95
N LEU A 132 -1.73 -14.82 -1.55
CA LEU A 132 -1.62 -13.36 -1.57
C LEU A 132 -1.69 -12.76 -0.17
N LYS A 133 -2.58 -13.27 0.69
CA LYS A 133 -2.67 -12.86 2.09
C LYS A 133 -1.32 -13.09 2.79
N SER A 134 -0.77 -14.29 2.68
CA SER A 134 0.52 -14.64 3.30
C SER A 134 1.66 -13.81 2.72
N PHE A 135 1.67 -13.56 1.41
CA PHE A 135 2.67 -12.73 0.75
C PHE A 135 2.65 -11.29 1.29
N PHE A 136 1.48 -10.63 1.30
CA PHE A 136 1.38 -9.25 1.75
C PHE A 136 1.51 -9.08 3.27
N GLU A 137 1.14 -10.08 4.08
CA GLU A 137 1.43 -10.08 5.52
C GLU A 137 2.94 -10.01 5.80
N ASN A 138 3.74 -10.70 4.99
CA ASN A 138 5.19 -10.84 5.21
C ASN A 138 6.06 -9.89 4.38
N VAL A 139 5.48 -9.18 3.41
CA VAL A 139 6.24 -8.29 2.52
C VAL A 139 6.95 -7.18 3.32
N ARG A 140 8.23 -6.97 3.00
CA ARG A 140 9.07 -5.92 3.58
C ARG A 140 9.45 -4.93 2.50
N PHE A 141 8.67 -3.86 2.34
CA PHE A 141 8.84 -2.84 1.30
C PHE A 141 10.20 -2.12 1.33
N THR A 142 10.99 -2.28 2.39
CA THR A 142 12.34 -1.71 2.53
C THR A 142 13.46 -2.62 2.01
N ARG A 143 13.15 -3.83 1.53
CA ARG A 143 14.13 -4.83 1.07
C ARG A 143 13.93 -5.21 -0.39
N ASP A 144 14.98 -5.78 -0.98
CA ASP A 144 14.87 -6.50 -2.24
C ASP A 144 13.92 -7.69 -2.08
N ILE A 145 12.98 -7.80 -3.02
CA ILE A 145 11.97 -8.86 -3.03
C ILE A 145 11.94 -9.44 -4.44
N PHE A 146 12.01 -10.76 -4.54
CA PHE A 146 11.76 -11.52 -5.76
C PHE A 146 10.36 -12.14 -5.64
N PRO A 147 9.31 -11.53 -6.23
CA PRO A 147 7.93 -11.94 -6.00
C PRO A 147 7.67 -13.40 -6.34
N GLU A 148 8.27 -13.89 -7.42
CA GLU A 148 8.13 -15.27 -7.88
C GLU A 148 8.61 -16.26 -6.81
N GLU A 149 9.74 -15.98 -6.16
CA GLU A 149 10.30 -16.81 -5.11
C GLU A 149 9.48 -16.71 -3.81
N GLU A 150 9.15 -15.51 -3.37
CA GLU A 150 8.42 -15.29 -2.13
C GLU A 150 6.99 -15.86 -2.20
N ILE A 151 6.31 -15.67 -3.33
CA ILE A 151 5.00 -16.29 -3.59
C ILE A 151 5.13 -17.82 -3.63
N GLY A 152 6.13 -18.35 -4.34
CA GLY A 152 6.36 -19.79 -4.44
C GLY A 152 6.52 -20.48 -3.08
N ARG A 153 7.08 -19.80 -2.08
CA ARG A 153 7.28 -20.34 -0.72
C ARG A 153 5.99 -20.45 0.09
N VAL A 154 4.95 -19.69 -0.23
CA VAL A 154 3.73 -19.58 0.60
C VAL A 154 2.48 -20.23 -0.03
N ILE A 155 2.61 -20.86 -1.20
CA ILE A 155 1.48 -21.53 -1.85
C ILE A 155 1.08 -22.78 -1.06
N PRO A 156 -0.20 -22.93 -0.69
CA PRO A 156 -0.68 -24.14 -0.02
C PRO A 156 -0.75 -25.30 -1.03
N SER A 157 -0.20 -26.46 -0.66
CA SER A 157 -0.35 -27.69 -1.47
C SER A 157 -1.76 -28.28 -1.43
N LYS A 158 -2.53 -27.94 -0.38
CA LYS A 158 -3.90 -28.40 -0.17
C LYS A 158 -4.74 -27.32 0.49
N VAL A 159 -5.95 -27.14 -0.02
CA VAL A 159 -6.94 -26.22 0.55
C VAL A 159 -8.22 -26.96 0.93
N PRO A 160 -9.03 -26.43 1.87
CA PRO A 160 -10.36 -26.96 2.13
C PRO A 160 -11.18 -26.95 0.83
N ALA A 161 -11.93 -28.01 0.55
CA ALA A 161 -12.96 -27.97 -0.48
C ALA A 161 -14.05 -26.98 -0.03
N GLY A 162 -13.97 -25.74 -0.49
CA GLY A 162 -15.04 -24.75 -0.32
C GLY A 162 -16.18 -25.08 -1.27
N GLY A 163 -17.40 -25.14 -0.72
CA GLY A 163 -18.65 -25.25 -1.46
C GLY A 163 -19.78 -24.71 -0.59
N GLU A 164 -20.60 -23.83 -1.15
CA GLU A 164 -21.85 -23.36 -0.57
C GLU A 164 -22.74 -24.57 -0.19
N GLY A 165 -23.16 -24.66 1.07
CA GLY A 165 -24.19 -25.62 1.46
C GLY A 165 -24.14 -26.12 2.90
N GLY A 166 -25.13 -25.70 3.70
CA GLY A 166 -25.73 -26.54 4.73
C GLY A 166 -25.10 -26.51 6.13
N VAL A 167 -25.84 -25.94 7.09
CA VAL A 167 -25.49 -25.77 8.51
C VAL A 167 -25.50 -27.09 9.32
N ILE A 168 -25.67 -28.27 8.73
CA ILE A 168 -25.89 -29.50 9.51
C ILE A 168 -24.90 -30.59 9.12
N GLY A 169 -23.83 -30.72 9.93
CA GLY A 169 -23.02 -31.92 9.99
C GLY A 169 -21.53 -31.63 10.10
N LYS A 170 -20.90 -32.12 11.18
CA LYS A 170 -19.43 -32.22 11.34
C LYS A 170 -18.84 -33.22 10.32
N ILE A 171 -18.98 -32.94 9.03
CA ILE A 171 -18.45 -33.75 7.95
C ILE A 171 -17.05 -33.26 7.64
N ARG A 172 -16.11 -34.19 7.82
CA ARG A 172 -14.69 -34.16 7.46
C ARG A 172 -14.47 -33.33 6.18
N ARG A 173 -14.05 -32.05 6.31
CA ARG A 173 -13.72 -31.18 5.17
C ARG A 173 -12.70 -31.91 4.29
N SER A 174 -13.11 -32.34 3.11
CA SER A 174 -12.19 -32.94 2.14
C SER A 174 -11.20 -31.86 1.71
N LYS A 175 -9.91 -32.19 1.72
CA LYS A 175 -8.86 -31.30 1.22
C LYS A 175 -8.66 -31.58 -0.26
N LYS A 176 -8.68 -30.54 -1.10
CA LYS A 176 -8.36 -30.64 -2.52
C LYS A 176 -6.89 -30.29 -2.73
N THR A 177 -6.23 -31.04 -3.62
CA THR A 177 -4.88 -30.73 -4.07
C THR A 177 -4.92 -29.53 -5.01
N VAL A 178 -4.03 -28.58 -4.78
CA VAL A 178 -3.87 -27.35 -5.57
C VAL A 178 -2.89 -27.64 -6.71
N ASP A 179 -3.22 -27.21 -7.93
CA ASP A 179 -2.20 -27.05 -8.97
C ASP A 179 -1.30 -25.85 -8.60
N VAL A 180 -0.10 -26.16 -8.11
CA VAL A 180 0.84 -25.17 -7.59
C VAL A 180 1.34 -24.23 -8.69
N VAL A 181 1.52 -24.73 -9.91
CA VAL A 181 2.05 -23.92 -11.04
C VAL A 181 0.99 -22.90 -11.47
N ASP A 182 -0.25 -23.35 -11.64
CA ASP A 182 -1.38 -22.46 -11.93
C ASP A 182 -1.60 -21.44 -10.81
N ALA A 183 -1.64 -21.90 -9.55
CA ALA A 183 -1.81 -21.03 -8.40
C ALA A 183 -0.70 -19.99 -8.27
N GLN A 184 0.56 -20.35 -8.56
CA GLN A 184 1.69 -19.42 -8.57
C GLN A 184 1.52 -18.35 -9.63
N GLN A 185 1.26 -18.74 -10.88
CA GLN A 185 1.12 -17.82 -12.00
C GLN A 185 -0.02 -16.82 -11.76
N ARG A 186 -1.16 -17.32 -11.28
CA ARG A 186 -2.33 -16.49 -10.93
C ARG A 186 -2.03 -15.56 -9.76
N SER A 187 -1.32 -16.04 -8.74
CA SER A 187 -0.92 -15.21 -7.60
C SER A 187 0.05 -14.10 -8.00
N ILE A 188 1.00 -14.35 -8.92
CA ILE A 188 1.90 -13.32 -9.46
C ILE A 188 1.11 -12.25 -10.24
N GLN A 189 0.13 -12.68 -11.05
CA GLN A 189 -0.70 -11.76 -11.81
C GLN A 189 -1.56 -10.88 -10.88
N GLU A 190 -2.20 -11.48 -9.89
CA GLU A 190 -3.03 -10.73 -8.94
C GLU A 190 -2.21 -9.85 -8.00
N SER A 191 -1.03 -10.30 -7.54
CA SER A 191 -0.13 -9.45 -6.74
C SER A 191 0.30 -8.23 -7.54
N THR A 192 0.61 -8.40 -8.84
CA THR A 192 0.91 -7.30 -9.76
C THR A 192 -0.27 -6.33 -9.85
N ASN A 193 -1.51 -6.81 -9.99
CA ASN A 193 -2.69 -5.96 -10.04
C ASN A 193 -2.90 -5.17 -8.73
N ILE A 194 -2.72 -5.82 -7.59
CA ILE A 194 -2.81 -5.17 -6.27
C ILE A 194 -1.73 -4.09 -6.14
N LEU A 195 -0.48 -4.42 -6.47
CA LEU A 195 0.64 -3.47 -6.43
C LEU A 195 0.43 -2.28 -7.36
N LYS A 196 -0.15 -2.48 -8.55
CA LYS A 196 -0.53 -1.37 -9.45
C LYS A 196 -1.54 -0.43 -8.78
N ARG A 197 -2.55 -0.98 -8.08
CA ARG A 197 -3.54 -0.18 -7.35
C ARG A 197 -2.90 0.60 -6.20
N LEU A 198 -2.02 -0.03 -5.43
CA LEU A 198 -1.29 0.63 -4.35
C LEU A 198 -0.38 1.74 -4.90
N TYR A 199 0.36 1.45 -5.96
CA TYR A 199 1.26 2.41 -6.60
C TYR A 199 0.50 3.60 -7.18
N MET A 200 -0.64 3.37 -7.86
CA MET A 200 -1.49 4.46 -8.35
C MET A 200 -2.01 5.36 -7.23
N ARG A 201 -2.28 4.80 -6.04
CA ARG A 201 -2.64 5.60 -4.86
C ARG A 201 -1.47 6.42 -4.36
N LEU A 202 -0.28 5.84 -4.28
CA LEU A 202 0.93 6.60 -3.96
C LEU A 202 1.26 7.70 -4.97
N LEU A 203 0.64 7.72 -6.15
CA LEU A 203 0.76 8.84 -7.10
C LEU A 203 -0.37 9.88 -6.99
N SER A 204 -1.37 9.59 -6.16
CA SER A 204 -2.52 10.47 -5.91
C SER A 204 -2.12 11.63 -4.99
N PRO A 205 -2.78 12.80 -5.12
CA PRO A 205 -2.70 13.87 -4.13
C PRO A 205 -3.15 13.46 -2.71
N ASP A 206 -3.95 12.39 -2.61
CA ASP A 206 -4.35 11.77 -1.35
C ASP A 206 -4.17 10.25 -1.45
N PRO A 207 -3.02 9.70 -1.02
CA PRO A 207 -2.71 8.28 -1.13
C PRO A 207 -3.52 7.40 -0.16
N TRP A 208 -4.06 8.00 0.91
CA TRP A 208 -4.71 7.30 2.01
C TRP A 208 -6.24 7.41 1.99
N GLY A 209 -6.78 8.31 1.16
CA GLY A 209 -8.21 8.54 0.97
C GLY A 209 -9.02 7.30 0.57
N ASN A 210 -10.34 7.39 0.82
CA ASN A 210 -11.29 6.30 0.66
C ASN A 210 -11.90 6.16 -0.75
N TYR A 211 -11.43 6.93 -1.73
CA TYR A 211 -11.94 6.90 -3.11
C TYR A 211 -11.82 5.53 -3.78
#